data_AF-A0A645FY74-F1
#
_entry.id   AF-A0A645FY74-F1
#
_cell.length_a   1.000
_cell.length_b   1.000
_cell.length_c   1.000
_cell.angle_alpha   90.00
_cell.angle_beta   90.00
_cell.angle_gamma   90.00
#
_symmetry.space_group_name_H-M   'P 1'
#
loop_
_entity.id
_entity.type
_entity.pdbx_description
1 polymer ?
#
loop_
_entity_poly.entity_id
_entity_poly.type
_entity_poly.pdbx_seq_one_letter_code
_entity_poly.pdbx_strand_id
1 'polypeptide(L)'
;MIIEDKTFTGTHDNQIFRYKKTLVDDGIDPQNIICVYYKIEEQPQPEAEVDVEFTRDNLLSIFRCFKGTINNPIFTDYLDYLEWIDYEISSYERLPIFEWSPRAYIGLFKQLCNTILEHENRSWGYVSNQTGGFMGLWWDNILSKDELKSIGLDEEHDNLYLQIEDDIITVKYSMAKEQDPDSRARINNIRWKLYYYFRHELGEVFQKKKFYIGQYMTVGYVKYDESNCIEKLLALKNAMKKLRTYDFSYSDTAQR
;
A
#
# COMPACT_ATOMS: atom_id res chain seq x y z
N MET A 1 -30.56 10.38 6.35
CA MET A 1 -29.34 9.65 6.73
C MET A 1 -29.10 8.57 5.70
N ILE A 2 -27.91 8.51 5.12
CA ILE A 2 -27.45 7.47 4.21
C ILE A 2 -26.37 6.68 4.97
N ILE A 3 -26.46 5.36 4.98
CA ILE A 3 -25.44 4.47 5.55
C ILE A 3 -24.95 3.55 4.44
N GLU A 4 -23.64 3.55 4.19
CA GLU A 4 -22.99 2.57 3.33
C GLU A 4 -22.20 1.60 4.19
N ASP A 5 -22.54 0.31 4.06
CA ASP A 5 -21.84 -0.80 4.67
C ASP A 5 -20.96 -1.46 3.62
N LYS A 6 -19.68 -1.67 3.97
CA LYS A 6 -18.80 -2.57 3.24
C LYS A 6 -18.12 -3.54 4.19
N THR A 7 -18.12 -4.81 3.80
CA THR A 7 -17.45 -5.89 4.55
C THR A 7 -16.03 -6.12 4.06
N PHE A 8 -15.84 -6.48 2.78
CA PHE A 8 -14.53 -6.92 2.25
C PHE A 8 -14.09 -6.25 0.94
N THR A 9 -14.94 -5.44 0.31
CA THR A 9 -14.62 -4.79 -0.97
C THR A 9 -14.07 -3.38 -0.76
N GLY A 10 -13.16 -2.98 -1.65
CA GLY A 10 -12.72 -1.60 -1.75
C GLY A 10 -13.82 -0.69 -2.26
N THR A 11 -13.60 0.62 -2.18
CA THR A 11 -14.56 1.63 -2.62
C THR A 11 -14.70 1.60 -4.14
N HIS A 12 -15.71 0.88 -4.61
CA HIS A 12 -16.16 0.99 -5.99
C HIS A 12 -17.39 1.89 -6.05
N ASP A 13 -17.31 2.89 -6.95
CA ASP A 13 -18.42 3.65 -7.53
C ASP A 13 -18.96 4.90 -6.82
N ASN A 14 -18.22 5.52 -5.89
CA ASN A 14 -18.62 6.78 -5.22
C ASN A 14 -20.10 6.74 -4.78
N GLN A 15 -20.51 5.62 -4.19
CA GLN A 15 -21.91 5.27 -4.05
C GLN A 15 -22.65 6.23 -3.10
N ILE A 16 -22.08 6.54 -1.93
CA ILE A 16 -22.56 7.62 -1.05
C ILE A 16 -22.73 8.95 -1.79
N PHE A 17 -21.74 9.37 -2.59
CA PHE A 17 -21.83 10.63 -3.34
C PHE A 17 -23.00 10.63 -4.31
N ARG A 18 -23.20 9.52 -5.05
CA ARG A 18 -24.34 9.39 -5.97
C ARG A 18 -25.67 9.46 -5.23
N TYR A 19 -25.80 8.79 -4.08
CA TYR A 19 -27.03 8.85 -3.29
C TYR A 19 -27.29 10.23 -2.69
N LYS A 20 -26.25 10.89 -2.17
CA LYS A 20 -26.33 12.28 -1.69
C LYS A 20 -26.80 13.19 -2.82
N LYS A 21 -26.20 13.06 -4.00
CA LYS A 21 -26.58 13.84 -5.19
C LYS A 21 -28.04 13.62 -5.59
N THR A 22 -28.52 12.37 -5.63
CA THR A 22 -29.93 12.08 -5.94
C THR A 22 -30.89 12.77 -4.98
N LEU A 23 -30.61 12.74 -3.67
CA LEU A 23 -31.48 13.42 -2.69
C LEU A 23 -31.46 14.94 -2.84
N VAL A 24 -30.30 15.52 -3.17
CA VAL A 24 -30.18 16.96 -3.45
C VAL A 24 -30.95 17.34 -4.72
N ASP A 25 -30.85 16.52 -5.76
CA ASP A 25 -31.60 16.72 -7.01
C ASP A 25 -33.13 16.60 -6.78
N ASP A 26 -33.55 15.80 -5.80
CA ASP A 26 -34.95 15.69 -5.32
C ASP A 26 -35.38 16.86 -4.38
N GLY A 27 -34.51 17.86 -4.17
CA GLY A 27 -34.81 19.08 -3.41
C GLY A 27 -34.57 18.98 -1.91
N ILE A 28 -33.92 17.91 -1.42
CA ILE A 28 -33.51 17.82 -0.02
C ILE A 28 -32.30 18.73 0.21
N ASP A 29 -32.40 19.60 1.22
CA ASP A 29 -31.27 20.45 1.63
C ASP A 29 -30.05 19.56 2.01
N PRO A 30 -28.89 19.74 1.36
CA PRO A 30 -27.67 19.00 1.67
C PRO A 30 -27.30 18.98 3.16
N GLN A 31 -27.61 20.04 3.92
CA GLN A 31 -27.33 20.12 5.36
C GLN A 31 -28.16 19.14 6.19
N ASN A 32 -29.28 18.66 5.66
CA ASN A 32 -30.14 17.66 6.29
C ASN A 32 -29.74 16.22 5.90
N ILE A 33 -28.68 16.05 5.09
CA ILE A 33 -28.21 14.74 4.64
C ILE A 33 -26.90 14.41 5.35
N ILE A 34 -26.98 13.48 6.30
CA ILE A 34 -25.81 12.86 6.95
C ILE A 34 -25.45 11.57 6.22
N CYS A 35 -24.21 11.47 5.77
CA CYS A 35 -23.61 10.32 5.11
C CYS A 35 -22.66 9.60 6.08
N VAL A 36 -22.99 8.37 6.43
CA VAL A 36 -22.21 7.53 7.32
C VAL A 36 -21.61 6.39 6.52
N TYR A 37 -20.30 6.22 6.62
CA TYR A 37 -19.62 5.04 6.11
C TYR A 37 -19.28 4.09 7.24
N TYR A 38 -19.51 2.80 7.03
CA TYR A 38 -19.35 1.77 8.03
C TYR A 38 -18.49 0.63 7.47
N LYS A 39 -17.41 0.28 8.19
CA LYS A 39 -16.53 -0.83 7.81
C LYS A 39 -15.78 -1.45 8.98
N ILE A 40 -15.60 -2.78 8.91
CA ILE A 40 -14.96 -3.58 9.96
C ILE A 40 -13.50 -3.95 9.65
N GLU A 41 -13.10 -3.88 8.39
CA GLU A 41 -11.72 -4.11 7.94
C GLU A 41 -10.96 -2.78 7.83
N GLU A 42 -9.64 -2.82 8.01
CA GLU A 42 -8.79 -1.64 7.91
C GLU A 42 -8.71 -1.11 6.46
N GLN A 43 -8.47 0.19 6.33
CA GLN A 43 -8.39 0.87 5.05
C GLN A 43 -7.04 1.58 4.85
N PRO A 44 -6.55 1.72 3.61
CA PRO A 44 -5.35 2.50 3.31
C PRO A 44 -5.54 4.00 3.52
N GLN A 45 -6.76 4.49 3.33
CA GLN A 45 -7.13 5.88 3.51
C GLN A 45 -8.56 5.93 4.06
N PRO A 46 -8.91 6.98 4.83
CA PRO A 46 -10.30 7.26 5.16
C PRO A 46 -11.17 7.41 3.91
N GLU A 47 -12.45 7.10 4.01
CA GLU A 47 -13.36 7.38 2.90
C GLU A 47 -13.51 8.89 2.68
N ALA A 48 -13.44 9.29 1.42
CA ALA A 48 -13.73 10.66 1.04
C ALA A 48 -15.25 10.92 1.04
N GLU A 49 -15.64 12.18 1.23
CA GLU A 49 -17.02 12.65 1.00
C GLU A 49 -18.08 12.05 1.95
N VAL A 50 -17.66 11.52 3.11
CA VAL A 50 -18.54 11.06 4.19
C VAL A 50 -18.53 12.09 5.35
N ASP A 51 -19.64 12.19 6.07
CA ASP A 51 -19.74 13.06 7.24
C ASP A 51 -19.21 12.36 8.50
N VAL A 52 -19.37 11.02 8.57
CA VAL A 52 -18.90 10.18 9.68
C VAL A 52 -18.39 8.84 9.14
N GLU A 53 -17.19 8.44 9.55
CA GLU A 53 -16.68 7.08 9.35
C GLU A 53 -16.78 6.29 10.67
N PHE A 54 -17.43 5.13 10.62
CA PHE A 54 -17.63 4.24 11.74
C PHE A 54 -16.82 2.97 11.56
N THR A 55 -15.71 2.89 12.29
CA THR A 55 -14.70 1.83 12.17
C THR A 55 -14.96 0.69 13.16
N ARG A 56 -14.23 -0.42 12.98
CA ARG A 56 -14.18 -1.52 13.96
C ARG A 56 -13.78 -1.06 15.36
N ASP A 57 -12.84 -0.12 15.48
CA ASP A 57 -12.43 0.42 16.78
C ASP A 57 -13.60 1.14 17.47
N ASN A 58 -14.42 1.88 16.70
CA ASN A 58 -15.65 2.47 17.23
C ASN A 58 -16.65 1.40 17.68
N LEU A 59 -16.88 0.35 16.87
CA LEU A 59 -17.79 -0.74 17.23
C LEU A 59 -17.37 -1.46 18.50
N LEU A 60 -16.09 -1.85 18.58
CA LEU A 60 -15.53 -2.55 19.74
C LEU A 60 -15.64 -1.70 21.00
N SER A 61 -15.41 -0.38 20.91
CA SER A 61 -15.54 0.53 22.05
C SER A 61 -16.96 0.53 22.65
N ILE A 62 -17.99 0.37 21.82
CA ILE A 62 -19.39 0.32 22.26
C ILE A 62 -19.76 -1.09 22.69
N PHE A 63 -19.49 -2.10 21.86
CA PHE A 63 -20.01 -3.45 22.05
C PHE A 63 -19.36 -4.16 23.24
N ARG A 64 -18.09 -3.89 23.53
CA ARG A 64 -17.43 -4.41 24.73
C ARG A 64 -18.13 -3.97 26.03
N CYS A 65 -18.79 -2.80 26.06
CA CYS A 65 -19.57 -2.35 27.22
C CYS A 65 -20.79 -3.24 27.52
N PHE A 66 -21.28 -3.97 26.51
CA PHE A 66 -22.45 -4.84 26.63
C PHE A 66 -22.09 -6.33 26.68
N LYS A 67 -20.79 -6.67 26.67
CA LYS A 67 -20.33 -8.05 26.77
C LYS A 67 -20.78 -8.65 28.11
N GLY A 68 -21.49 -9.78 28.05
CA GLY A 68 -22.03 -10.46 29.24
C GLY A 68 -23.32 -9.86 29.83
N THR A 69 -23.79 -8.70 29.35
CA THR A 69 -25.10 -8.15 29.74
C THR A 69 -26.18 -8.41 28.69
N ILE A 70 -25.83 -8.44 27.40
CA ILE A 70 -26.73 -8.86 26.32
C ILE A 70 -26.58 -10.37 26.11
N ASN A 71 -27.61 -11.15 26.46
CA ASN A 71 -27.67 -12.58 26.19
C ASN A 71 -28.36 -12.86 24.85
N ASN A 72 -27.68 -12.52 23.76
CA ASN A 72 -28.14 -12.77 22.39
C ASN A 72 -27.00 -13.43 21.60
N PRO A 73 -27.20 -14.63 21.02
CA PRO A 73 -26.15 -15.33 20.26
C PRO A 73 -25.60 -14.51 19.09
N ILE A 74 -26.45 -13.83 18.33
CA ILE A 74 -26.04 -13.01 17.18
C ILE A 74 -25.11 -11.88 17.64
N PHE A 75 -25.45 -11.21 18.75
CA PHE A 75 -24.61 -10.16 19.31
C PHE A 75 -23.25 -10.71 19.77
N THR A 76 -23.27 -11.85 20.46
CA THR A 76 -22.06 -12.46 21.02
C THR A 76 -21.13 -12.93 19.90
N ASP A 77 -21.66 -13.69 18.94
CA ASP A 77 -20.90 -14.18 17.78
C ASP A 77 -20.29 -13.04 16.98
N TYR A 78 -21.04 -11.94 16.81
CA TYR A 78 -20.56 -10.79 16.08
C TYR A 78 -19.45 -10.03 16.84
N LEU A 79 -19.60 -9.83 18.15
CA LEU A 79 -18.54 -9.23 18.96
C LEU A 79 -17.27 -10.09 18.95
N ASP A 80 -17.41 -11.41 19.12
CA ASP A 80 -16.28 -12.35 19.08
C ASP A 80 -15.59 -12.32 17.70
N TYR A 81 -16.35 -12.18 16.61
CA TYR A 81 -15.80 -12.01 15.26
C TYR A 81 -14.99 -10.71 15.11
N LEU A 82 -15.49 -9.57 15.62
CA LEU A 82 -14.76 -8.31 15.58
C LEU A 82 -13.48 -8.36 16.43
N GLU A 83 -13.53 -9.01 17.59
CA GLU A 83 -12.36 -9.20 18.45
C GLU A 83 -11.33 -10.15 17.82
N TRP A 84 -11.79 -11.17 17.09
CA TRP A 84 -10.92 -12.03 16.32
C TRP A 84 -10.20 -11.28 15.19
N ILE A 85 -10.89 -10.38 14.46
CA ILE A 85 -10.24 -9.52 13.47
C ILE A 85 -9.15 -8.66 14.13
N ASP A 86 -9.44 -8.03 15.27
CA ASP A 86 -8.49 -7.23 16.04
C ASP A 86 -7.26 -8.06 16.44
N TYR A 87 -7.50 -9.27 16.94
CA TYR A 87 -6.46 -10.21 17.31
C TYR A 87 -5.56 -10.57 16.13
N GLU A 88 -6.14 -10.92 14.97
CA GLU A 88 -5.41 -11.25 13.75
C GLU A 88 -4.58 -10.06 13.24
N ILE A 89 -5.13 -8.86 13.27
CA ILE A 89 -4.43 -7.64 12.84
C ILE A 89 -3.21 -7.39 13.70
N SER A 90 -3.32 -7.51 15.03
CA SER A 90 -2.17 -7.32 15.94
C SER A 90 -1.20 -8.52 15.98
N SER A 91 -1.41 -9.56 15.17
CA SER A 91 -0.57 -10.77 15.21
C SER A 91 0.85 -10.56 14.72
N TYR A 92 1.08 -9.55 13.88
CA TYR A 92 2.42 -9.19 13.38
C TYR A 92 3.41 -8.82 14.49
N GLU A 93 2.92 -8.37 15.65
CA GLU A 93 3.75 -7.97 16.80
C GLU A 93 4.29 -9.17 17.59
N ARG A 94 3.71 -10.36 17.39
CA ARG A 94 3.95 -11.53 18.26
C ARG A 94 4.28 -12.82 17.50
N LEU A 95 3.92 -12.91 16.23
CA LEU A 95 4.22 -14.06 15.38
C LEU A 95 5.44 -13.78 14.49
N PRO A 96 6.26 -14.79 14.19
CA PRO A 96 7.30 -14.65 13.18
C PRO A 96 6.67 -14.48 11.78
N ILE A 97 7.38 -13.80 10.87
CA ILE A 97 6.81 -13.39 9.57
C ILE A 97 6.26 -14.56 8.72
N PHE A 98 6.81 -15.77 8.85
CA PHE A 98 6.34 -16.94 8.11
C PHE A 98 4.97 -17.48 8.58
N GLU A 99 4.46 -17.01 9.72
CA GLU A 99 3.13 -17.32 10.26
C GLU A 99 2.12 -16.19 10.03
N TRP A 100 2.53 -15.08 9.40
CA TRP A 100 1.67 -13.93 9.20
C TRP A 100 0.52 -14.25 8.24
N SER A 101 -0.70 -14.02 8.72
CA SER A 101 -1.89 -14.00 7.87
C SER A 101 -1.94 -12.70 7.05
N PRO A 102 -2.77 -12.61 5.99
CA PRO A 102 -3.00 -11.34 5.31
C PRO A 102 -3.31 -10.20 6.28
N ARG A 103 -4.09 -10.44 7.34
CA ARG A 103 -4.40 -9.44 8.36
C ARG A 103 -3.21 -9.04 9.23
N ALA A 104 -2.24 -9.92 9.45
CA ALA A 104 -1.00 -9.54 10.12
C ALA A 104 -0.25 -8.47 9.31
N TYR A 105 -0.13 -8.65 7.98
CA TYR A 105 0.46 -7.63 7.11
C TYR A 105 -0.32 -6.31 7.16
N ILE A 106 -1.66 -6.37 7.25
CA ILE A 106 -2.50 -5.17 7.45
C ILE A 106 -2.10 -4.42 8.74
N GLY A 107 -1.87 -5.14 9.84
CA GLY A 107 -1.41 -4.54 11.09
C GLY A 107 -0.08 -3.80 10.94
N LEU A 108 0.91 -4.44 10.31
CA LEU A 108 2.17 -3.79 9.96
C LEU A 108 1.94 -2.56 9.09
N PHE A 109 1.11 -2.65 8.04
CA PHE A 109 0.83 -1.54 7.13
C PHE A 109 0.18 -0.36 7.85
N LYS A 110 -0.77 -0.61 8.75
CA LYS A 110 -1.39 0.40 9.61
C LYS A 110 -0.34 1.08 10.48
N GLN A 111 0.57 0.32 11.09
CA GLN A 111 1.68 0.87 11.87
C GLN A 111 2.58 1.78 11.02
N LEU A 112 3.00 1.33 9.82
CA LEU A 112 3.85 2.10 8.91
C LEU A 112 3.15 3.39 8.45
N CYS A 113 1.86 3.30 8.08
CA CYS A 113 1.01 4.42 7.69
C CYS A 113 0.87 5.47 8.79
N ASN A 114 0.79 5.07 10.06
CA ASN A 114 0.64 5.97 11.20
C ASN A 114 1.97 6.48 11.78
N THR A 115 3.11 6.07 11.21
CA THR A 115 4.43 6.44 11.74
C THR A 115 5.30 7.06 10.66
N ILE A 116 5.87 6.25 9.77
CA ILE A 116 6.87 6.71 8.80
C ILE A 116 6.26 7.15 7.47
N LEU A 117 4.99 6.80 7.20
CA LEU A 117 4.28 7.11 5.96
C LEU A 117 3.09 8.08 6.13
N GLU A 118 2.91 8.71 7.29
CA GLU A 118 1.73 9.53 7.61
C GLU A 118 1.45 10.64 6.58
N HIS A 119 2.51 11.25 6.06
CA HIS A 119 2.45 12.34 5.08
C HIS A 119 2.94 11.96 3.68
N GLU A 120 3.10 10.66 3.43
CA GLU A 120 3.65 10.15 2.18
C GLU A 120 2.53 9.75 1.20
N ASN A 121 2.80 9.58 -0.09
CA ASN A 121 1.82 8.97 -0.98
C ASN A 121 1.89 7.45 -0.85
N ARG A 122 0.83 6.84 -0.32
CA ARG A 122 0.80 5.42 0.02
C ARG A 122 -0.59 4.81 -0.11
N SER A 123 -0.62 3.54 -0.43
CA SER A 123 -1.81 2.70 -0.40
C SER A 123 -1.42 1.26 -0.10
N TRP A 124 -2.37 0.41 0.24
CA TRP A 124 -2.15 -1.01 0.45
C TRP A 124 -3.40 -1.82 0.10
N GLY A 125 -3.22 -3.11 -0.17
CA GLY A 125 -4.29 -3.97 -0.66
C GLY A 125 -3.77 -5.31 -1.17
N TYR A 126 -4.70 -6.23 -1.45
CA TYR A 126 -4.38 -7.56 -1.92
C TYR A 126 -4.06 -7.59 -3.42
N VAL A 127 -2.98 -8.27 -3.79
CA VAL A 127 -2.53 -8.46 -5.18
C VAL A 127 -2.71 -9.92 -5.57
N SER A 128 -3.74 -10.21 -6.36
CA SER A 128 -3.96 -11.56 -6.89
C SER A 128 -2.87 -11.98 -7.87
N ASN A 129 -2.39 -13.22 -7.75
CA ASN A 129 -1.49 -13.85 -8.72
C ASN A 129 -1.86 -15.34 -8.88
N GLN A 130 -1.18 -16.05 -9.80
CA GLN A 130 -1.47 -17.46 -10.10
C GLN A 130 -1.25 -18.41 -8.91
N THR A 131 -0.54 -17.98 -7.86
CA THR A 131 -0.19 -18.80 -6.69
C THR A 131 -0.94 -18.39 -5.43
N GLY A 132 -2.00 -17.58 -5.52
CA GLY A 132 -2.80 -17.18 -4.36
C GLY A 132 -2.51 -15.80 -3.78
N GLY A 133 -1.81 -14.95 -4.53
CA GLY A 133 -1.64 -13.52 -4.25
C GLY A 133 -0.79 -13.19 -3.02
N PHE A 134 -0.76 -11.92 -2.65
CA PHE A 134 -0.08 -11.41 -1.46
C PHE A 134 -0.68 -10.06 -1.01
N MET A 135 -0.40 -9.65 0.23
CA MET A 135 -0.73 -8.30 0.71
C MET A 135 0.37 -7.32 0.32
N GLY A 136 0.01 -6.30 -0.46
CA GLY A 136 0.93 -5.28 -0.94
C GLY A 136 0.74 -3.95 -0.24
N LEU A 137 1.84 -3.27 0.08
CA LEU A 137 1.85 -1.83 0.42
C LEU A 137 2.71 -1.12 -0.61
N TRP A 138 2.18 -0.04 -1.19
CA TRP A 138 2.84 0.83 -2.14
C TRP A 138 3.20 2.15 -1.49
N TRP A 139 4.46 2.56 -1.63
CA TRP A 139 4.95 3.88 -1.28
C TRP A 139 5.46 4.57 -2.54
N ASP A 140 4.64 5.51 -3.01
CA ASP A 140 4.80 6.20 -4.27
C ASP A 140 5.32 7.65 -4.08
N ASN A 141 5.67 8.32 -5.17
CA ASN A 141 6.12 9.73 -5.20
C ASN A 141 7.29 10.03 -4.24
N ILE A 142 8.18 9.07 -3.99
CA ILE A 142 9.39 9.29 -3.19
C ILE A 142 10.35 10.28 -3.88
N LEU A 143 10.34 10.26 -5.22
CA LEU A 143 11.02 11.22 -6.09
C LEU A 143 9.99 12.11 -6.77
N SER A 144 10.32 13.40 -6.92
CA SER A 144 9.52 14.33 -7.72
C SER A 144 9.67 14.03 -9.22
N LYS A 145 8.79 14.61 -10.03
CA LYS A 145 8.88 14.55 -11.50
C LYS A 145 10.24 15.05 -12.02
N ASP A 146 10.71 16.21 -11.53
CA ASP A 146 12.01 16.76 -11.92
C ASP A 146 13.19 15.85 -11.51
N GLU A 147 13.06 15.15 -10.37
CA GLU A 147 14.07 14.20 -9.89
C GLU A 147 14.07 12.89 -10.70
N LEU A 148 12.92 12.45 -11.22
CA LEU A 148 12.84 11.34 -12.16
C LEU A 148 13.49 11.74 -13.50
N LYS A 149 13.22 12.97 -13.97
CA LYS A 149 13.82 13.52 -15.18
C LYS A 149 15.33 13.56 -15.14
N SER A 150 15.90 14.01 -14.02
CA SER A 150 17.35 14.16 -13.85
C SER A 150 18.09 12.82 -13.94
N ILE A 151 17.40 11.71 -13.68
CA ILE A 151 17.93 10.35 -13.81
C ILE A 151 17.54 9.64 -15.12
N GLY A 152 16.97 10.37 -16.08
CA GLY A 152 16.63 9.86 -17.41
C GLY A 152 15.33 9.05 -17.47
N LEU A 153 14.47 9.19 -16.45
CA LEU A 153 13.10 8.70 -16.49
C LEU A 153 12.17 9.78 -17.05
N ASP A 154 11.16 9.35 -17.78
CA ASP A 154 10.10 10.19 -18.33
C ASP A 154 9.04 10.42 -17.24
N GLU A 155 9.00 11.59 -16.64
CA GLU A 155 8.09 11.88 -15.52
C GLU A 155 6.59 11.77 -15.84
N GLU A 156 6.19 11.70 -17.12
CA GLU A 156 4.79 11.56 -17.53
C GLU A 156 4.37 10.10 -17.65
N HIS A 157 5.34 9.21 -17.85
CA HIS A 157 5.08 7.81 -18.20
C HIS A 157 5.76 6.83 -17.25
N ASP A 158 6.85 7.22 -16.61
CA ASP A 158 7.64 6.40 -15.70
C ASP A 158 7.25 6.65 -14.25
N ASN A 159 7.27 5.59 -13.44
CA ASN A 159 7.17 5.71 -12.00
C ASN A 159 8.18 4.78 -11.31
N LEU A 160 8.77 5.27 -10.21
CA LEU A 160 9.71 4.54 -9.37
C LEU A 160 9.23 4.61 -7.92
N TYR A 161 8.86 3.47 -7.35
CA TYR A 161 8.21 3.37 -6.05
C TYR A 161 8.72 2.18 -5.24
N LEU A 162 8.45 2.17 -3.94
CA LEU A 162 8.71 1.00 -3.08
C LEU A 162 7.42 0.20 -2.92
N GLN A 163 7.55 -1.12 -2.89
CA GLN A 163 6.43 -2.00 -2.61
C GLN A 163 6.84 -3.12 -1.67
N ILE A 164 6.11 -3.28 -0.57
CA ILE A 164 6.18 -4.48 0.27
C ILE A 164 5.38 -5.58 -0.43
N GLU A 165 5.99 -6.75 -0.60
CA GLU A 165 5.37 -7.98 -1.12
C GLU A 165 5.69 -9.10 -0.12
N ASP A 166 4.78 -9.46 0.78
CA ASP A 166 5.05 -10.41 1.88
C ASP A 166 6.38 -10.10 2.62
N ASP A 167 7.36 -11.02 2.64
CA ASP A 167 8.64 -10.91 3.36
C ASP A 167 9.73 -10.11 2.63
N ILE A 168 9.38 -9.38 1.57
CA ILE A 168 10.31 -8.56 0.80
C ILE A 168 9.85 -7.13 0.58
N ILE A 169 10.81 -6.21 0.52
CA ILE A 169 10.60 -4.84 0.05
C ILE A 169 11.26 -4.70 -1.31
N THR A 170 10.48 -4.33 -2.30
CA THR A 170 10.89 -4.24 -3.71
C THR A 170 11.03 -2.79 -4.14
N VAL A 171 12.03 -2.53 -4.98
CA VAL A 171 12.06 -1.32 -5.81
C VAL A 171 11.35 -1.66 -7.10
N LYS A 172 10.29 -0.91 -7.40
CA LYS A 172 9.45 -1.11 -8.57
C LYS A 172 9.62 0.05 -9.53
N TYR A 173 9.77 -0.31 -10.81
CA TYR A 173 9.75 0.59 -11.94
C TYR A 173 8.55 0.23 -12.80
N SER A 174 7.68 1.20 -13.09
CA SER A 174 6.53 1.00 -13.97
C SER A 174 6.46 2.05 -15.06
N MET A 175 5.76 1.70 -16.13
CA MET A 175 5.55 2.56 -17.28
C MET A 175 4.06 2.67 -17.65
N ALA A 176 3.68 3.81 -18.24
CA ALA A 176 2.47 3.90 -19.05
C ALA A 176 2.55 2.91 -20.22
N LYS A 177 1.40 2.39 -20.65
CA LYS A 177 1.33 1.39 -21.72
C LYS A 177 1.77 2.00 -23.05
N GLU A 178 3.00 1.74 -23.47
CA GLU A 178 3.44 1.95 -24.85
C GLU A 178 3.98 0.68 -25.48
N GLN A 179 3.65 0.50 -26.76
CA GLN A 179 3.90 -0.71 -27.56
C GLN A 179 5.14 -0.60 -28.46
N ASP A 180 6.00 0.41 -28.24
CA ASP A 180 7.17 0.66 -29.09
C ASP A 180 8.34 -0.32 -28.78
N PRO A 181 8.86 -1.05 -29.77
CA PRO A 181 10.08 -1.86 -29.64
C PRO A 181 11.29 -1.10 -29.07
N ASP A 182 11.48 0.18 -29.41
CA ASP A 182 12.63 0.98 -28.93
C ASP A 182 12.55 1.22 -27.41
N SER A 183 11.34 1.25 -26.85
CA SER A 183 11.11 1.34 -25.41
C SER A 183 11.68 0.12 -24.65
N ARG A 184 11.77 -1.07 -25.26
CA ARG A 184 12.28 -2.27 -24.55
C ARG A 184 13.77 -2.18 -24.23
N ALA A 185 14.58 -1.67 -25.16
CA ALA A 185 16.02 -1.52 -24.94
C ALA A 185 16.28 -0.47 -23.86
N ARG A 186 15.56 0.66 -23.93
CA ARG A 186 15.56 1.71 -22.90
C ARG A 186 15.18 1.15 -21.52
N ILE A 187 14.06 0.42 -21.42
CA ILE A 187 13.58 -0.23 -20.18
C ILE A 187 14.64 -1.13 -19.57
N ASN A 188 15.25 -1.98 -20.38
CA ASN A 188 16.26 -2.90 -19.87
C ASN A 188 17.49 -2.12 -19.39
N ASN A 189 17.94 -1.11 -20.14
CA ASN A 189 19.08 -0.26 -19.74
C ASN A 189 18.82 0.43 -18.40
N ILE A 190 17.65 1.08 -18.24
CA ILE A 190 17.35 1.83 -17.02
C ILE A 190 17.18 0.91 -15.81
N ARG A 191 16.56 -0.27 -15.97
CA ARG A 191 16.44 -1.24 -14.88
C ARG A 191 17.79 -1.78 -14.42
N TRP A 192 18.72 -2.02 -15.34
CA TRP A 192 20.07 -2.44 -14.99
C TRP A 192 20.83 -1.34 -14.26
N LYS A 193 20.78 -0.11 -14.77
CA LYS A 193 21.33 1.08 -14.12
C LYS A 193 20.82 1.24 -12.69
N LEU A 194 19.50 1.21 -12.50
CA LEU A 194 18.88 1.27 -11.17
C LEU A 194 19.32 0.10 -10.30
N TYR A 195 19.34 -1.13 -10.82
CA TYR A 195 19.76 -2.30 -10.05
C TYR A 195 21.20 -2.16 -9.53
N TYR A 196 22.14 -1.78 -10.39
CA TYR A 196 23.53 -1.61 -9.98
C TYR A 196 23.73 -0.45 -9.01
N TYR A 197 22.98 0.63 -9.20
CA TYR A 197 22.93 1.72 -8.23
C TYR A 197 22.51 1.23 -6.84
N PHE A 198 21.36 0.56 -6.72
CA PHE A 198 20.88 0.08 -5.43
C PHE A 198 21.79 -1.02 -4.85
N ARG A 199 22.38 -1.87 -5.69
CA ARG A 199 23.38 -2.88 -5.28
C ARG A 199 24.65 -2.21 -4.73
N HIS A 200 25.07 -1.08 -5.29
CA HIS A 200 26.18 -0.29 -4.76
C HIS A 200 25.85 0.35 -3.41
N GLU A 201 24.69 1.01 -3.31
CA GLU A 201 24.28 1.70 -2.07
C GLU A 201 23.95 0.76 -0.90
N LEU A 202 23.38 -0.40 -1.19
CA LEU A 202 22.87 -1.33 -0.18
C LEU A 202 23.73 -2.58 -0.04
N GLY A 203 24.68 -2.82 -0.95
CA GLY A 203 25.54 -4.01 -0.92
C GLY A 203 24.77 -5.30 -1.15
N GLU A 204 25.21 -6.38 -0.48
CA GLU A 204 24.75 -7.73 -0.82
C GLU A 204 23.30 -8.03 -0.47
N VAL A 205 22.71 -7.25 0.43
CA VAL A 205 21.31 -7.42 0.85
C VAL A 205 20.32 -7.04 -0.25
N PHE A 206 20.71 -6.22 -1.23
CA PHE A 206 19.85 -5.88 -2.37
C PHE A 206 20.00 -6.90 -3.49
N GLN A 207 19.00 -7.75 -3.65
CA GLN A 207 19.01 -8.91 -4.53
C GLN A 207 18.20 -8.65 -5.81
N LYS A 208 18.52 -9.41 -6.86
CA LYS A 208 17.83 -9.34 -8.15
C LYS A 208 16.79 -10.44 -8.29
N LYS A 209 15.66 -10.14 -8.90
CA LYS A 209 14.78 -11.14 -9.54
C LYS A 209 15.11 -11.23 -11.04
N LYS A 210 14.65 -12.30 -11.70
CA LYS A 210 14.69 -12.36 -13.17
C LYS A 210 13.87 -11.19 -13.75
N PHE A 211 14.43 -10.51 -14.74
CA PHE A 211 13.76 -9.39 -15.37
C PHE A 211 12.78 -9.89 -16.42
N TYR A 212 11.50 -9.74 -16.13
CA TYR A 212 10.42 -9.85 -17.09
C TYR A 212 9.98 -8.45 -17.50
N ILE A 213 9.69 -8.26 -18.78
CA ILE A 213 9.14 -7.01 -19.30
C ILE A 213 7.63 -7.04 -19.03
N GLY A 214 7.12 -5.97 -18.44
CA GLY A 214 5.72 -5.80 -18.11
C GLY A 214 5.45 -4.36 -17.71
N GLN A 215 4.19 -4.04 -17.40
CA GLN A 215 3.82 -2.69 -16.97
C GLN A 215 4.42 -2.34 -15.60
N TYR A 216 4.44 -3.30 -14.67
CA TYR A 216 4.98 -3.15 -13.32
C TYR A 216 6.15 -4.12 -13.15
N MET A 217 7.35 -3.60 -12.93
CA MET A 217 8.58 -4.38 -12.96
C MET A 217 9.40 -4.21 -11.69
N THR A 218 9.96 -5.29 -11.18
CA THR A 218 10.89 -5.24 -10.04
C THR A 218 12.32 -4.96 -10.54
N VAL A 219 12.94 -3.92 -10.01
CA VAL A 219 14.37 -3.62 -10.19
C VAL A 219 15.22 -4.54 -9.33
N GLY A 220 14.84 -4.71 -8.07
CA GLY A 220 15.45 -5.58 -7.09
C GLY A 220 14.68 -5.53 -5.78
N TYR A 221 15.16 -6.24 -4.76
CA TYR A 221 14.47 -6.37 -3.49
C TYR A 221 15.44 -6.59 -2.33
N VAL A 222 14.97 -6.30 -1.12
CA VAL A 222 15.60 -6.72 0.14
C VAL A 222 14.62 -7.64 0.87
N LYS A 223 15.14 -8.68 1.53
CA LYS A 223 14.35 -9.47 2.48
C LYS A 223 14.29 -8.76 3.83
N TYR A 224 13.21 -8.97 4.55
CA TYR A 224 13.06 -8.51 5.92
C TYR A 224 12.36 -9.56 6.78
N ASP A 225 12.41 -9.40 8.08
CA ASP A 225 11.68 -10.17 9.08
C ASP A 225 10.92 -9.25 10.04
N GLU A 226 10.18 -9.82 10.99
CA GLU A 226 9.36 -9.09 11.94
C GLU A 226 10.12 -8.00 12.73
N SER A 227 11.46 -8.09 12.82
CA SER A 227 12.28 -7.18 13.62
C SER A 227 12.89 -6.02 12.83
N ASN A 228 13.03 -6.14 11.51
CA ASN A 228 13.86 -5.21 10.72
C ASN A 228 13.16 -4.55 9.52
N CYS A 229 11.84 -4.75 9.34
CA CYS A 229 11.07 -4.15 8.25
C CYS A 229 11.30 -2.62 8.11
N ILE A 230 11.15 -1.87 9.22
CA ILE A 230 11.29 -0.41 9.22
C ILE A 230 12.71 0.02 8.82
N GLU A 231 13.73 -0.65 9.36
CA GLU A 231 15.13 -0.37 9.02
C GLU A 231 15.39 -0.55 7.52
N LYS A 232 14.97 -1.69 6.95
CA LYS A 232 15.15 -1.99 5.52
C LYS A 232 14.38 -1.03 4.64
N LEU A 233 13.16 -0.66 5.04
CA LEU A 233 12.33 0.29 4.31
C LEU A 233 12.96 1.70 4.29
N LEU A 234 13.49 2.16 5.43
CA LEU A 234 14.18 3.44 5.52
C LEU A 234 15.53 3.44 4.77
N ALA A 235 16.26 2.33 4.78
CA ALA A 235 17.48 2.18 3.99
C ALA A 235 17.19 2.34 2.48
N LEU A 236 16.12 1.70 1.99
CA LEU A 236 15.66 1.87 0.61
C LEU A 236 15.17 3.29 0.32
N LYS A 237 14.41 3.92 1.22
CA LYS A 237 14.01 5.33 1.09
C LYS A 237 15.23 6.24 0.94
N ASN A 238 16.25 6.03 1.77
CA ASN A 238 17.47 6.83 1.74
C ASN A 238 18.26 6.61 0.45
N ALA A 239 18.38 5.37 -0.02
CA ALA A 239 18.96 5.08 -1.33
C ALA A 239 18.17 5.77 -2.46
N MET A 240 16.84 5.71 -2.44
CA MET A 240 15.99 6.44 -3.39
C MET A 240 16.28 7.94 -3.39
N LYS A 241 16.36 8.58 -2.22
CA LYS A 241 16.66 10.01 -2.12
C LYS A 241 18.06 10.37 -2.64
N LYS A 242 19.04 9.48 -2.52
CA LYS A 242 20.39 9.70 -3.07
C LYS A 242 20.47 9.57 -4.59
N LEU A 243 19.49 8.94 -5.26
CA LEU A 243 19.44 8.91 -6.72
C LEU A 243 19.37 10.29 -7.35
N ARG A 244 18.81 11.27 -6.63
CA ARG A 244 18.60 12.66 -7.11
C ARG A 244 19.88 13.33 -7.62
N THR A 245 21.03 12.90 -7.10
CA THR A 245 22.35 13.43 -7.43
C THR A 245 23.23 12.40 -8.15
N TYR A 246 22.68 11.25 -8.53
CA TYR A 246 23.44 10.16 -9.13
C TYR A 246 23.56 10.34 -10.64
N ASP A 247 24.79 10.48 -11.13
CA ASP A 247 25.06 10.57 -12.55
C ASP A 247 25.28 9.18 -13.15
N PHE A 248 24.29 8.72 -13.92
CA PHE A 248 24.34 7.42 -14.60
C PHE A 248 25.42 7.34 -15.69
N SER A 249 25.96 8.47 -16.17
CA SER A 249 26.97 8.50 -17.24
C SER A 249 28.35 7.98 -16.80
N TYR A 250 28.68 8.03 -15.51
CA TYR A 250 29.95 7.54 -14.97
C TYR A 250 29.97 6.03 -14.69
N SER A 251 28.80 5.39 -14.57
CA SER A 251 28.67 3.99 -14.18
C SER A 251 28.98 2.97 -15.30
N ASP A 252 29.05 3.41 -16.57
CA ASP A 252 29.33 2.55 -17.73
C ASP A 252 30.80 2.09 -17.82
N THR A 253 31.70 2.59 -16.96
CA THR A 253 33.13 2.28 -17.01
C THR A 253 33.60 1.14 -16.10
N ALA A 254 32.75 0.63 -15.20
CA ALA A 254 33.15 -0.35 -14.19
C ALA A 254 32.70 -1.80 -14.48
N GLN A 255 32.12 -2.09 -15.65
CA GLN A 255 31.50 -3.39 -15.94
C GLN A 255 31.88 -4.00 -17.29
N ARG A 256 33.18 -4.02 -17.61
CA ARG A 256 33.75 -5.03 -18.52
C ARG A 256 34.60 -6.00 -17.74
#